data_AF-A0A423KDN8-F1
#
_entry.id   AF-A0A423KDN8-F1
#
_cell.length_a   1.000
_cell.length_b   1.000
_cell.length_c   1.000
_cell.angle_alpha   90.00
_cell.angle_beta   90.00
_cell.angle_gamma   90.00
#
_symmetry.space_group_name_H-M   'P 1'
#
loop_
_entity.id
_entity.type
_entity.pdbx_description
1 polymer ?
#
loop_
_entity_poly.entity_id
_entity_poly.type
_entity_poly.pdbx_seq_one_letter_code
_entity_poly.pdbx_strand_id
1 'polypeptide(L)'
;MTDETILHPRDVIISELEKCKEQFFAAGKTIQTIPAGVGSAHPEKHLAGQHKLQQAGRAKLAPALREHADAGRTLQAAARAMKLKVERAQLIARENGIVFAVE
;
A
#
# COMPACT_ATOMS: atom_id res chain seq x y z
N MET A 1 12.81 38.08 40.26
CA MET A 1 12.09 36.83 39.94
C MET A 1 12.50 36.46 38.53
N THR A 2 13.41 35.51 38.38
CA THR A 2 13.85 35.03 37.07
C THR A 2 12.81 34.03 36.60
N ASP A 3 11.93 34.51 35.72
CA ASP A 3 10.96 33.67 35.02
C ASP A 3 11.75 32.76 34.08
N GLU A 4 12.13 31.57 34.58
CA GLU A 4 12.67 30.51 33.74
C GLU A 4 11.57 30.14 32.76
N THR A 5 11.71 30.65 31.53
CA THR A 5 10.91 30.21 30.40
C THR A 5 11.26 28.75 30.18
N ILE A 6 10.47 27.85 30.76
CA ILE A 6 10.53 26.42 30.49
C ILE A 6 10.21 26.28 29.00
N LEU A 7 11.24 26.18 28.17
CA LEU A 7 11.05 25.91 26.75
C LEU A 7 10.28 24.60 26.64
N HIS A 8 9.18 24.63 25.91
CA HIS A 8 8.41 23.43 25.66
C HIS A 8 9.34 22.43 24.95
N PRO A 9 9.42 21.14 25.34
CA PRO A 9 10.35 20.19 24.76
C PRO A 9 10.28 20.10 23.22
N ARG A 10 9.09 20.35 22.66
CA ARG A 10 8.90 20.47 21.20
C ARG A 10 9.71 21.61 20.57
N ASP A 11 9.78 22.76 21.23
CA ASP A 11 10.46 23.95 20.69
C ASP A 11 11.98 23.74 20.66
N VAL A 12 12.52 23.00 21.64
CA VAL A 12 13.92 22.57 21.65
C VAL A 12 14.23 21.67 20.45
N ILE A 13 13.37 20.68 20.19
CA ILE A 13 13.52 19.75 19.05
C ILE A 13 13.42 20.52 17.72
N ILE A 14 12.47 21.45 17.60
CA ILE A 14 12.30 22.26 16.38
C ILE A 14 13.56 23.10 16.11
N SER A 15 14.07 23.78 17.14
CA SER A 15 15.29 24.59 17.03
C SER A 15 16.50 23.75 16.59
N GLU A 16 16.66 22.55 17.14
CA GLU A 16 17.74 21.64 16.76
C GLU A 16 17.61 21.14 15.32
N LEU A 17 16.41 20.80 14.87
CA LEU A 17 16.15 20.38 13.49
C LEU A 17 16.43 21.50 12.49
N GLU A 18 16.03 22.74 12.81
CA GLU A 18 16.30 23.90 11.98
C GLU A 18 17.81 24.15 11.82
N LYS A 19 18.57 24.05 12.92
CA LYS A 19 20.04 24.13 12.88
C LYS A 19 20.68 23.04 12.01
N CYS A 20 20.19 21.79 12.12
CA CYS A 20 20.69 20.69 11.29
C CYS A 20 20.40 20.93 9.80
N LYS A 21 19.23 21.49 9.48
CA LYS A 21 18.85 21.86 8.11
C LYS A 21 19.76 22.93 7.54
N GLU A 22 20.04 23.99 8.31
CA GLU A 22 20.98 25.05 7.92
C GLU A 22 22.39 24.49 7.68
N GLN A 23 22.90 23.66 8.58
CA GLN A 23 24.21 23.00 8.43
C GLN A 23 24.28 22.13 7.17
N PHE A 24 23.22 21.40 6.85
CA PHE A 24 23.14 20.58 5.65
C PHE A 24 23.29 21.43 4.38
N PHE A 25 22.57 22.55 4.29
CA PHE A 25 22.65 23.44 3.13
C PHE A 25 23.95 24.26 3.08
N ALA A 26 24.47 24.71 4.23
CA ALA A 26 25.75 25.41 4.32
C ALA A 26 26.94 24.53 3.88
N ALA A 27 26.84 23.21 4.06
CA ALA A 27 27.80 22.23 3.54
C ALA A 27 27.69 22.00 2.02
N GLY A 28 26.87 22.78 1.30
CA GLY A 28 26.67 22.66 -0.15
C GLY A 28 25.84 21.46 -0.58
N LYS A 29 25.17 20.77 0.36
CA LYS A 29 24.32 19.62 0.04
C LYS A 29 22.96 20.11 -0.48
N THR A 30 22.39 19.36 -1.41
CA THR A 30 21.09 19.68 -2.03
C THR A 30 20.06 18.59 -1.72
N ILE A 31 18.79 18.99 -1.73
CA ILE A 31 17.68 18.04 -1.70
C ILE A 31 17.70 17.25 -3.00
N GLN A 32 17.67 15.93 -2.90
CA GLN A 32 17.55 15.04 -4.05
C GLN A 32 16.14 14.46 -4.10
N THR A 33 15.47 14.61 -5.23
CA THR A 33 14.24 13.87 -5.51
C THR A 33 14.62 12.46 -5.94
N ILE A 34 14.32 11.47 -5.10
CA ILE A 34 14.48 10.06 -5.47
C ILE A 34 13.21 9.64 -6.22
N PRO A 35 13.30 9.24 -7.50
CA PRO A 35 12.14 8.72 -8.22
C PRO A 35 11.56 7.50 -7.50
N ALA A 36 10.24 7.36 -7.50
CA ALA A 36 9.59 6.18 -6.95
C ALA A 36 10.14 4.92 -7.64
N GLY A 37 10.60 3.94 -6.84
CA GLY A 37 11.28 2.73 -7.30
C GLY A 37 12.80 2.75 -7.07
N VAL A 38 13.46 3.89 -7.28
CA VAL A 38 14.93 4.00 -7.33
C VAL A 38 15.55 4.15 -5.92
N GLY A 39 15.17 3.27 -4.99
CA GLY A 39 15.75 3.17 -3.67
C GLY A 39 16.61 1.91 -3.56
N SER A 40 17.93 2.09 -3.40
CA SER A 40 18.93 1.02 -3.19
C SER A 40 19.38 0.23 -4.44
N ALA A 41 20.69 -0.03 -4.52
CA ALA A 41 21.31 -0.98 -5.45
C ALA A 41 20.99 -2.46 -5.12
N HIS A 42 19.80 -2.70 -4.58
CA HIS A 42 19.23 -4.02 -4.42
C HIS A 42 17.98 -4.09 -5.29
N PRO A 43 17.90 -5.10 -6.16
CA PRO A 43 16.96 -5.07 -7.25
C PRO A 43 15.53 -5.00 -6.69
N GLU A 44 14.75 -4.05 -7.19
CA GLU A 44 13.28 -3.95 -7.11
C GLU A 44 12.53 -5.26 -7.45
N LYS A 45 13.25 -6.32 -7.81
CA LYS A 45 12.75 -7.66 -8.14
C LYS A 45 11.92 -8.30 -7.02
N HIS A 46 12.16 -7.98 -5.74
CA HIS A 46 11.46 -8.67 -4.65
C HIS A 46 9.99 -8.26 -4.50
N LEU A 47 9.62 -6.98 -4.69
CA LEU A 47 8.23 -6.55 -4.50
C LEU A 47 7.39 -6.76 -5.78
N ALA A 48 7.95 -6.45 -6.95
CA ALA A 48 7.27 -6.65 -8.24
C ALA A 48 6.98 -8.14 -8.53
N GLY A 49 7.88 -9.04 -8.11
CA GLY A 49 7.68 -10.49 -8.23
C GLY A 49 6.55 -11.01 -7.35
N GLN A 50 6.50 -10.60 -6.08
CA GLN A 50 5.46 -11.04 -5.15
C GLN A 50 4.06 -10.60 -5.57
N HIS A 51 3.91 -9.37 -6.06
CA HIS A 51 2.61 -8.89 -6.55
C HIS A 51 2.13 -9.69 -7.76
N LYS A 52 3.02 -9.99 -8.73
CA LYS A 52 2.70 -10.85 -9.88
C LYS A 52 2.31 -12.26 -9.45
N LEU A 53 3.00 -12.84 -8.47
CA LEU A 53 2.66 -14.15 -7.92
C LEU A 53 1.29 -14.14 -7.23
N GLN A 54 0.97 -13.09 -6.48
CA GLN A 54 -0.33 -12.92 -5.84
C GLN A 54 -1.46 -12.71 -6.85
N GLN A 55 -1.22 -11.95 -7.92
CA GLN A 55 -2.16 -11.83 -9.04
C GLN A 55 -2.36 -13.17 -9.74
N ALA A 56 -1.29 -13.90 -10.05
CA ALA A 56 -1.40 -15.22 -10.67
C ALA A 56 -2.17 -16.22 -9.77
N GLY A 57 -1.93 -16.19 -8.46
CA GLY A 57 -2.68 -17.00 -7.50
C GLY A 57 -4.17 -16.65 -7.45
N ARG A 58 -4.52 -15.38 -7.60
CA ARG A 58 -5.92 -14.90 -7.67
C ARG A 58 -6.59 -15.24 -9.01
N ALA A 59 -5.88 -15.08 -10.12
CA ALA A 59 -6.37 -15.44 -11.46
C ALA A 59 -6.77 -16.92 -11.57
N LYS A 60 -6.07 -17.82 -10.86
CA LYS A 60 -6.44 -19.24 -10.78
C LYS A 60 -7.83 -19.50 -10.17
N LEU A 61 -8.32 -18.60 -9.32
CA LEU A 61 -9.63 -18.70 -8.68
C LEU A 61 -10.76 -18.04 -9.51
N ALA A 62 -10.40 -17.27 -10.54
CA ALA A 62 -11.36 -16.53 -11.35
C ALA A 62 -12.35 -17.44 -12.10
N PRO A 63 -11.98 -18.60 -12.68
CA PRO A 63 -12.93 -19.47 -13.38
C PRO A 63 -14.05 -19.99 -12.47
N ALA A 64 -13.70 -20.50 -11.29
CA ALA A 64 -14.70 -20.98 -10.31
C ALA A 64 -15.59 -19.83 -9.81
N LEU A 65 -15.03 -18.63 -9.65
CA LEU A 65 -15.81 -17.46 -9.27
C LEU A 65 -16.76 -17.02 -10.40
N ARG A 66 -16.35 -17.18 -11.67
CA ARG A 66 -17.17 -16.93 -12.86
C ARG A 66 -18.34 -17.90 -12.95
N GLU A 67 -18.11 -19.19 -12.72
CA GLU A 67 -19.17 -20.21 -12.71
C GLU A 67 -20.27 -19.87 -11.67
N HIS A 68 -19.88 -19.35 -10.51
CA HIS A 68 -20.86 -18.90 -9.52
C HIS A 68 -21.63 -17.65 -9.96
N ALA A 69 -20.98 -16.70 -10.64
CA ALA A 69 -21.66 -15.54 -11.21
C ALA A 69 -22.63 -15.95 -12.32
N ASP A 70 -22.21 -16.84 -13.22
CA ASP A 70 -23.01 -17.35 -14.33
C ASP A 70 -24.19 -18.21 -13.83
N ALA A 71 -24.01 -18.90 -12.70
CA ALA A 71 -25.10 -19.60 -11.99
C ALA A 71 -26.06 -18.66 -11.23
N GLY A 72 -25.91 -17.34 -11.38
CA GLY A 72 -26.79 -16.33 -10.79
C GLY A 72 -26.64 -16.18 -9.27
N ARG A 73 -25.55 -16.68 -8.68
CA ARG A 73 -25.29 -16.51 -7.24
C ARG A 73 -24.82 -15.10 -6.95
N THR A 74 -25.09 -14.61 -5.75
CA THR A 74 -24.55 -13.33 -5.27
C THR A 74 -23.07 -13.48 -4.93
N LEU A 75 -22.33 -12.36 -4.92
CA LEU A 75 -20.90 -12.37 -4.57
C LEU A 75 -20.67 -12.96 -3.16
N GLN A 76 -21.56 -12.71 -2.21
CA GLN A 76 -21.44 -13.24 -0.85
C GLN A 76 -21.65 -14.75 -0.82
N ALA A 77 -22.64 -15.26 -1.55
CA ALA A 77 -22.88 -16.70 -1.67
C ALA A 77 -21.72 -17.42 -2.36
N ALA A 78 -21.17 -16.83 -3.42
CA ALA A 78 -19.99 -17.34 -4.12
C ALA A 78 -18.74 -17.37 -3.21
N ALA A 79 -18.50 -16.30 -2.46
CA ALA A 79 -17.38 -16.23 -1.51
C ALA A 79 -17.49 -17.31 -0.41
N ARG A 80 -18.71 -17.51 0.14
CA ARG A 80 -18.96 -18.58 1.14
C ARG A 80 -18.74 -19.97 0.55
N ALA A 81 -19.23 -20.23 -0.66
CA ALA A 81 -19.06 -21.51 -1.35
C ALA A 81 -17.56 -21.84 -1.59
N MET A 82 -16.78 -20.83 -1.96
CA MET A 82 -15.34 -20.96 -2.19
C MET A 82 -14.49 -20.84 -0.91
N LYS A 83 -15.11 -20.66 0.27
CA LYS A 83 -14.44 -20.41 1.56
C LYS A 83 -13.45 -19.23 1.49
N LEU A 84 -13.79 -18.19 0.73
CA LEU A 84 -13.03 -16.96 0.59
C LEU A 84 -13.63 -15.84 1.44
N LYS A 85 -12.78 -14.92 1.89
CA LYS A 85 -13.25 -13.61 2.37
C LYS A 85 -13.96 -12.87 1.23
N VAL A 86 -15.07 -12.20 1.53
CA VAL A 86 -15.86 -11.46 0.52
C VAL A 86 -15.00 -10.41 -0.20
N GLU A 87 -14.15 -9.69 0.53
CA GLU A 87 -13.19 -8.72 -0.03
C GLU A 87 -12.25 -9.36 -1.06
N ARG A 88 -11.81 -10.60 -0.80
CA ARG A 88 -10.92 -11.33 -1.70
C ARG A 88 -11.65 -11.77 -2.96
N ALA A 89 -12.89 -12.25 -2.83
CA ALA A 89 -13.74 -12.55 -3.98
C ALA A 89 -14.04 -11.28 -4.80
N GLN A 90 -14.33 -10.16 -4.14
CA GLN A 90 -14.54 -8.87 -4.79
C GLN A 90 -13.30 -8.41 -5.56
N LEU A 91 -12.12 -8.57 -4.98
CA LEU A 91 -10.86 -8.20 -5.61
C LEU A 91 -10.57 -9.07 -6.84
N ILE A 92 -10.76 -10.39 -6.74
CA ILE A 92 -10.64 -11.32 -7.89
C ILE A 92 -11.64 -10.92 -8.99
N ALA A 93 -12.88 -10.63 -8.63
CA ALA A 93 -13.91 -10.23 -9.58
C ALA A 93 -13.54 -8.94 -10.33
N ARG A 94 -13.05 -7.92 -9.60
CA ARG A 94 -12.58 -6.66 -10.18
C ARG A 94 -11.38 -6.86 -11.11
N GLU A 95 -10.39 -7.64 -10.69
CA GLU A 95 -9.19 -7.91 -11.48
C GLU A 95 -9.47 -8.73 -12.76
N ASN A 96 -10.56 -9.50 -12.79
CA ASN A 96 -10.90 -10.41 -13.90
C ASN A 96 -12.20 -10.05 -14.63
N GLY A 97 -12.77 -8.85 -14.39
CA GLY A 97 -13.99 -8.39 -15.07
C GLY A 97 -15.22 -9.29 -14.86
N ILE A 98 -15.35 -9.89 -13.67
CA ILE A 98 -16.50 -10.73 -13.31
C ILE A 98 -17.58 -9.85 -12.71
N VAL A 99 -18.76 -9.85 -13.31
CA VAL A 99 -19.93 -9.11 -12.83
C VAL A 99 -20.85 -10.09 -12.10
N PHE A 100 -21.16 -9.77 -10.86
CA PHE A 100 -22.18 -10.48 -10.09
C PHE A 100 -23.50 -9.72 -10.21
N ALA A 101 -24.62 -10.45 -10.25
CA ALA A 101 -25.92 -9.85 -10.06
C ALA A 101 -25.93 -9.14 -8.70
N VAL A 102 -26.36 -7.88 -8.71
CA VAL A 102 -26.51 -7.07 -7.48
C VAL A 102 -27.62 -7.74 -6.64
N GLU A 103 -27.37 -7.89 -5.34
CA GLU A 103 -28.41 -8.29 -4.37
C GLU A 103 -29.58 -7.29 -4.35
#